data_AF-T2IY36-F1
#
_entry.id   AF-T2IY36-F1
#
_cell.length_a   1.000
_cell.length_b   1.000
_cell.length_c   1.000
_cell.angle_alpha   90.00
_cell.angle_beta   90.00
_cell.angle_gamma   90.00
#
_symmetry.space_group_name_H-M   'P 1'
#
loop_
_entity.id
_entity.type
_entity.pdbx_description
1 polymer ?
#
loop_
_entity_poly.entity_id
_entity_poly.type
_entity_poly.pdbx_seq_one_letter_code
_entity_poly.pdbx_strand_id
1 'polypeptide(L)'
;MENPLLKTEWQLVSWTEKQPLTKENSTVMFEKDRLSGSGSCNRYTAGYAVQENAMKVGLIAATRMACPEEIMNQEMTFLSALEGAKIYSINGEGNLQIAYIKQKEIGIMTFKNISNDSSKILEKTVYIAPKTVECVGVAPRKCLQIKESLEDEWTLFYENIEGFNYEPGYFYQLKIAQKKN
;
A
#
# COMPACT_ATOMS: atom_id res chain seq x y z
N MET A 1 20.80 9.69 -8.30
CA MET A 1 20.35 9.66 -6.89
C MET A 1 19.07 8.85 -6.84
N GLU A 2 18.95 7.99 -5.84
CA GLU A 2 17.81 7.09 -5.67
C GLU A 2 16.61 7.87 -5.10
N ASN A 3 15.41 7.60 -5.60
CA ASN A 3 14.17 8.21 -5.10
C ASN A 3 13.76 7.49 -3.80
N PRO A 4 13.84 8.15 -2.62
CA PRO A 4 13.56 7.50 -1.33
C PRO A 4 12.06 7.22 -1.13
N LEU A 5 11.19 7.77 -1.97
CA LEU A 5 9.75 7.51 -1.92
C LEU A 5 9.36 6.28 -2.75
N LEU A 6 10.26 5.69 -3.55
CA LEU A 6 9.89 4.59 -4.42
C LEU A 6 9.37 3.38 -3.62
N LYS A 7 8.20 2.84 -4.02
CA LYS A 7 7.49 1.73 -3.37
C LYS A 7 7.08 2.01 -1.91
N THR A 8 6.71 3.25 -1.62
CA THR A 8 6.19 3.64 -0.29
C THR A 8 4.73 4.10 -0.37
N GLU A 9 3.98 3.90 0.71
CA GLU A 9 2.59 4.36 0.89
C GLU A 9 2.51 5.21 2.16
N TRP A 10 1.78 6.31 2.07
CA TRP A 10 1.72 7.35 3.09
C TRP A 10 0.27 7.77 3.33
N GLN A 11 -0.11 7.99 4.59
CA GLN A 11 -1.43 8.47 4.98
C GLN A 11 -1.34 9.89 5.54
N LEU A 12 -2.20 10.79 5.06
CA LEU A 12 -2.28 12.16 5.55
C LEU A 12 -2.69 12.17 7.03
N VAL A 13 -1.91 12.86 7.87
CA VAL A 13 -2.18 13.00 9.31
C VAL A 13 -2.40 14.44 9.75
N SER A 14 -1.86 15.41 9.01
CA SER A 14 -2.13 16.83 9.25
C SER A 14 -1.80 17.67 8.01
N TRP A 15 -2.36 18.88 7.97
CA TRP A 15 -2.07 19.88 6.94
C TRP A 15 -2.21 21.30 7.48
N THR A 16 -1.74 22.29 6.72
CA THR A 16 -1.90 23.72 7.05
C THR A 16 -3.31 24.26 6.79
N GLU A 17 -4.15 23.52 6.08
CA GLU A 17 -5.52 23.92 5.78
C GLU A 17 -6.35 24.07 7.08
N LYS A 18 -7.25 25.06 7.11
CA LYS A 18 -8.05 25.41 8.31
C LYS A 18 -9.09 24.34 8.69
N GLN A 19 -9.46 23.52 7.73
CA GLN A 19 -10.49 22.49 7.89
C GLN A 19 -9.89 21.23 8.56
N PRO A 20 -10.56 20.67 9.58
CA PRO A 20 -10.11 19.45 10.22
C PRO A 20 -10.21 18.27 9.24
N LEU A 21 -9.34 17.27 9.43
CA LEU A 21 -9.45 16.01 8.71
C LEU A 21 -10.70 15.25 9.18
N THR A 22 -11.44 14.72 8.22
CA THR A 22 -12.53 13.77 8.44
C THR A 22 -11.97 12.39 8.82
N LYS A 23 -12.87 11.44 9.12
CA LYS A 23 -12.49 10.05 9.40
C LYS A 23 -11.94 9.33 8.17
N GLU A 24 -12.27 9.79 6.96
CA GLU A 24 -11.85 9.12 5.74
C GLU A 24 -10.46 9.53 5.31
N ASN A 25 -9.64 8.52 5.08
CA ASN A 25 -8.20 8.67 4.90
C ASN A 25 -7.87 9.12 3.48
N SER A 26 -7.03 10.16 3.39
CA SER A 26 -6.31 10.50 2.16
C SER A 26 -4.93 9.82 2.18
N THR A 27 -4.54 9.19 1.08
CA THR A 27 -3.28 8.44 0.97
C THR A 27 -2.52 8.76 -0.31
N VAL A 28 -1.21 8.49 -0.31
CA VAL A 28 -0.33 8.61 -1.48
C VAL A 28 0.60 7.40 -1.51
N MET A 29 0.53 6.62 -2.58
CA MET A 29 1.46 5.55 -2.92
C MET A 29 2.35 6.00 -4.07
N PHE A 30 3.66 5.87 -3.87
CA PHE A 30 4.70 6.26 -4.81
C PHE A 30 5.23 5.03 -5.54
N GLU A 31 4.96 4.93 -6.84
CA GLU A 31 5.53 3.92 -7.73
C GLU A 31 6.65 4.53 -8.58
N LYS A 32 7.10 3.87 -9.65
CA LYS A 32 8.27 4.33 -10.44
C LYS A 32 8.08 5.72 -11.05
N ASP A 33 6.92 5.97 -11.66
CA ASP A 33 6.58 7.17 -12.43
C ASP A 33 5.16 7.67 -12.14
N ARG A 34 4.49 7.03 -11.19
CA ARG A 34 3.08 7.23 -10.88
C ARG A 34 2.85 7.36 -9.38
N LEU A 35 1.97 8.29 -9.03
CA LEU A 35 1.29 8.36 -7.74
C LEU A 35 -0.11 7.80 -7.88
N SER A 36 -0.57 7.17 -6.81
CA SER A 36 -1.97 6.77 -6.68
C SER A 36 -2.40 6.81 -5.22
N GLY A 37 -3.69 6.79 -4.96
CA GLY A 37 -4.17 6.71 -3.58
C GLY A 37 -5.66 6.95 -3.44
N SER A 38 -6.08 7.11 -2.19
CA SER A 38 -7.40 7.60 -1.84
C SER A 38 -7.33 9.12 -1.67
N GLY A 39 -8.23 9.85 -2.32
CA GLY A 39 -8.47 11.26 -2.08
C GLY A 39 -9.44 11.51 -0.91
N SER A 40 -9.85 10.47 -0.19
CA SER A 40 -10.96 10.40 0.79
C SER A 40 -12.24 9.79 0.24
N CYS A 41 -12.88 10.36 -0.79
CA CYS A 41 -14.07 9.74 -1.41
C CYS A 41 -13.68 8.88 -2.64
N ASN A 42 -12.77 9.38 -3.46
CA ASN A 42 -12.38 8.81 -4.73
C ASN A 42 -10.98 8.23 -4.71
N ARG A 43 -10.74 7.27 -5.62
CA ARG A 43 -9.38 6.88 -5.97
C ARG A 43 -8.85 7.85 -7.01
N TYR A 44 -7.56 8.14 -6.93
CA TYR A 44 -6.89 9.02 -7.89
C TYR A 44 -5.55 8.42 -8.37
N THR A 45 -5.08 8.95 -9.50
CA THR A 45 -3.76 8.68 -10.06
C THR A 45 -3.17 9.95 -10.64
N ALA A 46 -1.84 10.05 -10.66
CA ALA A 46 -1.10 11.14 -11.28
C ALA A 46 0.30 10.70 -11.68
N GLY A 47 0.89 11.33 -12.69
CA GLY A 47 2.35 11.24 -12.88
C GLY A 47 3.09 12.06 -11.84
N TYR A 48 4.32 11.69 -11.51
CA TYR A 48 5.19 12.55 -10.69
C TYR A 48 6.65 12.40 -11.05
N ALA A 49 7.43 13.40 -10.65
CA ALA A 49 8.88 13.36 -10.70
C ALA A 49 9.46 13.96 -9.42
N VAL A 50 10.57 13.40 -8.97
CA VAL A 50 11.37 13.95 -7.88
C VAL A 50 12.82 14.12 -8.32
N GLN A 51 13.45 15.20 -7.86
CA GLN A 51 14.87 15.45 -8.04
C GLN A 51 15.39 16.13 -6.77
N GLU A 52 16.34 15.49 -6.09
CA GLU A 52 16.79 15.92 -4.76
C GLU A 52 15.59 16.04 -3.81
N ASN A 53 15.27 17.24 -3.35
CA ASN A 53 14.09 17.55 -2.52
C ASN A 53 12.93 18.17 -3.31
N ALA A 54 13.09 18.44 -4.60
CA ALA A 54 12.03 18.96 -5.44
C ALA A 54 11.06 17.85 -5.85
N MET A 55 9.77 18.16 -5.81
CA MET A 55 8.69 17.29 -6.26
C MET A 55 7.82 18.03 -7.25
N LYS A 56 7.45 17.36 -8.34
CA LYS A 56 6.44 17.83 -9.28
C LYS A 56 5.41 16.74 -9.46
N VAL A 57 4.15 17.08 -9.21
CA VAL A 57 3.00 16.22 -9.51
C VAL A 57 2.35 16.72 -10.80
N GLY A 58 1.98 15.79 -11.67
CA GLY A 58 1.26 16.08 -12.91
C GLY A 58 -0.24 16.24 -12.68
N LEU A 59 -0.99 16.26 -13.78
CA LEU A 59 -2.45 16.29 -13.71
C LEU A 59 -2.99 15.08 -12.93
N ILE A 60 -3.90 15.35 -12.01
CA ILE A 60 -4.56 14.34 -11.20
C ILE A 60 -5.85 13.89 -11.89
N ALA A 61 -5.98 12.58 -12.10
CA ALA A 61 -7.23 11.95 -12.52
C ALA A 61 -7.86 11.20 -11.35
N ALA A 62 -9.14 11.46 -11.07
CA ALA A 62 -9.89 10.81 -9.99
C ALA A 62 -11.20 10.19 -10.49
N THR A 63 -11.69 9.17 -9.79
CA THR A 63 -13.05 8.63 -9.98
C THR A 63 -14.12 9.64 -9.57
N ARG A 64 -15.40 9.34 -9.80
CA ARG A 64 -16.53 10.21 -9.42
C ARG A 64 -17.59 9.45 -8.62
N MET A 65 -17.27 9.15 -7.37
CA MET A 65 -18.20 8.65 -6.36
C MET A 65 -18.84 9.83 -5.62
N ALA A 66 -20.07 9.62 -5.16
CA ALA A 66 -20.77 10.56 -4.30
C ALA A 66 -20.53 10.16 -2.84
N CYS A 67 -20.10 11.13 -2.03
CA CYS A 67 -19.89 10.99 -0.59
C CYS A 67 -20.51 12.19 0.14
N PRO A 68 -20.61 12.15 1.48
CA PRO A 68 -20.89 13.33 2.28
C PRO A 68 -20.03 14.53 1.90
N GLU A 69 -20.60 15.73 2.02
CA GLU A 69 -20.01 16.98 1.52
C GLU A 69 -18.64 17.26 2.16
N GLU A 70 -18.49 16.99 3.45
CA GLU A 70 -17.23 17.19 4.17
C GLU A 70 -16.09 16.31 3.64
N ILE A 71 -16.40 15.09 3.19
CA ILE A 71 -15.43 14.15 2.60
C ILE A 71 -15.06 14.62 1.20
N MET A 72 -16.03 15.09 0.41
CA MET A 72 -15.79 15.65 -0.91
C MET A 72 -14.95 16.94 -0.85
N ASN A 73 -15.21 17.81 0.14
CA ASN A 73 -14.44 19.04 0.36
C ASN A 73 -12.99 18.75 0.78
N GLN A 74 -12.80 17.75 1.66
CA GLN A 74 -11.46 17.25 2.00
C GLN A 74 -10.74 16.75 0.75
N GLU A 75 -11.41 15.95 -0.10
CA GLU A 75 -10.82 15.44 -1.33
C GLU A 75 -10.37 16.55 -2.28
N MET A 76 -11.26 17.50 -2.58
CA MET A 76 -10.95 18.59 -3.48
C MET A 76 -9.74 19.39 -2.99
N THR A 77 -9.68 19.62 -1.67
CA THR A 77 -8.59 20.35 -1.05
C THR A 77 -7.29 19.56 -1.11
N PHE A 78 -7.34 18.27 -0.76
CA PHE A 78 -6.21 17.36 -0.78
C PHE A 78 -5.59 17.26 -2.18
N LEU A 79 -6.42 16.99 -3.21
CA LEU A 79 -5.93 16.83 -4.58
C LEU A 79 -5.36 18.15 -5.11
N SER A 80 -6.01 19.29 -4.82
CA SER A 80 -5.49 20.61 -5.20
C SER A 80 -4.14 20.93 -4.54
N ALA A 81 -3.96 20.55 -3.27
CA ALA A 81 -2.69 20.71 -2.56
C ALA A 81 -1.60 19.79 -3.15
N LEU A 82 -1.94 18.54 -3.46
CA LEU A 82 -1.01 17.57 -4.04
C LEU A 82 -0.53 17.98 -5.44
N GLU A 83 -1.42 18.50 -6.29
CA GLU A 83 -1.06 19.07 -7.59
C GLU A 83 -0.14 20.31 -7.44
N GLY A 84 -0.30 21.06 -6.35
CA GLY A 84 0.54 22.20 -5.99
C GLY A 84 1.90 21.86 -5.39
N ALA A 85 2.24 20.57 -5.21
CA ALA A 85 3.48 20.14 -4.57
C ALA A 85 4.74 20.73 -5.24
N LYS A 86 5.71 21.13 -4.40
CA LYS A 86 6.99 21.71 -4.83
C LYS A 86 8.19 21.05 -4.19
N ILE A 87 8.12 20.80 -2.89
CA ILE A 87 9.25 20.30 -2.10
C ILE A 87 8.73 19.17 -1.23
N TYR A 88 9.55 18.14 -1.05
CA TYR A 88 9.29 17.10 -0.07
C TYR A 88 10.50 16.91 0.85
N SER A 89 10.22 16.41 2.05
CA SER A 89 11.25 15.94 2.98
C SER A 89 10.67 14.84 3.87
N ILE A 90 11.54 13.97 4.41
CA ILE A 90 11.17 13.06 5.48
C ILE A 90 11.82 13.60 6.75
N ASN A 91 11.02 13.89 7.77
CA ASN A 91 11.52 14.46 9.02
C ASN A 91 12.19 13.38 9.92
N GLY A 92 12.76 13.80 11.05
CA GLY A 92 13.44 12.88 11.98
C GLY A 92 12.54 11.82 12.64
N GLU A 93 11.22 11.98 12.56
CA GLU A 93 10.23 11.01 13.05
C GLU A 93 9.82 10.00 11.96
N GLY A 94 10.35 10.14 10.74
CA GLY A 94 9.99 9.30 9.61
C GLY A 94 8.69 9.72 8.92
N ASN A 95 8.14 10.90 9.22
CA ASN A 95 6.96 11.44 8.55
C ASN A 95 7.35 12.18 7.27
N LEU A 96 6.61 11.95 6.18
CA LEU A 96 6.76 12.67 4.92
C LEU A 96 6.08 14.03 5.04
N GLN A 97 6.77 15.10 4.68
CA GLN A 97 6.24 16.45 4.56
C GLN A 97 6.32 16.90 3.10
N ILE A 98 5.19 17.31 2.53
CA ILE A 98 5.10 17.88 1.19
C ILE A 98 4.68 19.34 1.32
N ALA A 99 5.55 20.26 0.92
CA ALA A 99 5.23 21.67 0.78
C ALA A 99 4.62 21.92 -0.60
N TYR A 100 3.50 22.65 -0.62
CA TYR A 100 2.75 22.98 -1.83
C TYR A 100 2.46 24.47 -1.90
N ILE A 101 2.18 24.95 -3.11
CA ILE A 101 1.74 26.33 -3.35
C ILE A 101 0.33 26.29 -3.95
N LYS A 102 -0.61 26.97 -3.31
CA LYS A 102 -2.00 27.11 -3.76
C LYS A 102 -2.39 28.59 -3.69
N GLN A 103 -2.77 29.17 -4.83
CA GLN A 103 -3.18 30.59 -4.91
C GLN A 103 -2.21 31.59 -4.24
N LYS A 104 -0.89 31.34 -4.34
CA LYS A 104 0.21 32.11 -3.70
C LYS A 104 0.40 31.90 -2.20
N GLU A 105 -0.36 31.01 -1.58
CA GLU A 105 -0.13 30.57 -0.20
C GLU A 105 0.72 29.29 -0.19
N ILE A 106 1.58 29.18 0.82
CA ILE A 106 2.39 27.97 1.06
C ILE A 106 1.69 27.17 2.14
N GLY A 107 1.45 25.89 1.86
CA GLY A 107 0.97 24.93 2.84
C GLY A 107 1.89 23.72 2.94
N ILE A 108 1.74 22.95 4.01
CA ILE A 108 2.44 21.69 4.24
C ILE A 108 1.42 20.61 4.52
N MET A 109 1.52 19.48 3.82
CA MET A 109 0.86 18.24 4.18
C MET A 109 1.87 17.33 4.88
N THR A 110 1.51 16.77 6.02
CA THR A 110 2.31 15.79 6.75
C THR A 110 1.63 14.42 6.69
N PHE A 111 2.41 13.40 6.37
CA PHE A 111 1.96 12.04 6.22
C PHE A 111 2.75 11.07 7.09
N LYS A 112 2.07 10.08 7.65
CA LYS A 112 2.71 8.94 8.31
C LYS A 112 2.98 7.82 7.29
N ASN A 113 4.11 7.14 7.43
CA ASN A 113 4.41 5.98 6.60
C ASN A 113 3.46 4.83 6.96
N ILE A 114 2.79 4.26 5.95
CA ILE A 114 1.96 3.06 6.06
C ILE A 114 2.40 1.95 5.12
N SER A 115 3.57 2.09 4.47
CA SER A 115 4.17 1.09 3.58
C SER A 115 4.39 -0.24 4.28
N ASN A 116 4.64 -0.18 5.60
CA ASN A 116 4.85 -1.31 6.49
C ASN A 116 3.63 -1.60 7.38
N ASP A 117 2.45 -1.07 7.06
CA ASP A 117 1.25 -1.46 7.79
C ASP A 117 0.93 -2.93 7.45
N SER A 118 1.28 -3.81 8.40
CA SER A 118 1.04 -5.26 8.39
C SER A 118 -0.45 -5.63 8.20
N SER A 119 -1.34 -4.66 8.08
CA SER A 119 -2.75 -4.82 7.74
C SER A 119 -3.01 -5.31 6.30
N LYS A 120 -2.05 -5.15 5.37
CA LYS A 120 -2.14 -5.70 3.99
C LYS A 120 -1.41 -7.02 3.78
N ILE A 121 -0.60 -7.46 4.74
CA ILE A 121 0.13 -8.73 4.70
C ILE A 121 -0.32 -9.56 5.91
N LEU A 122 -1.19 -10.54 5.67
CA LEU A 122 -1.57 -11.51 6.69
C LEU A 122 -0.39 -12.46 6.90
N GLU A 123 0.35 -12.28 8.00
CA GLU A 123 1.31 -13.27 8.44
C GLU A 123 0.57 -14.47 9.06
N LYS A 124 0.84 -15.67 8.58
CA LYS A 124 0.30 -16.91 9.16
C LYS A 124 1.36 -18.01 9.21
N THR A 125 1.20 -18.91 10.18
CA THR A 125 1.99 -20.13 10.25
C THR A 125 1.27 -21.22 9.46
N VAL A 126 2.01 -21.91 8.59
CA VAL A 126 1.52 -23.09 7.88
C VAL A 126 2.44 -24.27 8.12
N TYR A 127 1.86 -25.44 8.28
CA TYR A 127 2.57 -26.70 8.39
C TYR A 127 2.47 -27.46 7.07
N ILE A 128 3.56 -28.05 6.60
CA ILE A 128 3.63 -28.76 5.32
C ILE A 128 4.04 -30.21 5.55
N ALA A 129 3.29 -31.14 4.96
CA ALA A 129 3.52 -32.57 5.14
C ALA A 129 4.81 -33.08 4.45
N PRO A 130 5.43 -34.17 4.96
CA PRO A 130 6.60 -34.81 4.35
C PRO A 130 6.39 -35.46 2.98
N LYS A 131 5.14 -35.50 2.48
CA LYS A 131 4.80 -36.08 1.18
C LYS A 131 3.79 -35.22 0.45
N THR A 132 4.04 -34.98 -0.84
CA THR A 132 3.06 -34.43 -1.78
C THR A 132 2.08 -35.50 -2.26
N VAL A 133 0.85 -35.10 -2.56
CA VAL A 133 -0.18 -35.98 -3.13
C VAL A 133 -0.62 -35.48 -4.51
N GLU A 134 -1.33 -36.30 -5.27
CA GLU A 134 -1.91 -35.87 -6.53
C GLU A 134 -3.01 -34.82 -6.27
N CYS A 135 -2.92 -33.69 -6.96
CA CYS A 135 -3.93 -32.64 -6.88
C CYS A 135 -5.25 -33.12 -7.53
N VAL A 136 -6.38 -32.60 -7.07
CA VAL A 136 -7.66 -32.79 -7.77
C VAL A 136 -7.74 -31.83 -8.97
N GLY A 137 -8.10 -32.33 -10.16
CA GLY A 137 -8.29 -31.49 -11.34
C GLY A 137 -8.12 -32.22 -12.69
N VAL A 138 -8.06 -31.43 -13.75
CA VAL A 138 -8.10 -31.89 -15.15
C VAL A 138 -6.76 -32.49 -15.62
N ALA A 139 -5.65 -32.19 -14.94
CA ALA A 139 -4.32 -32.70 -15.28
C ALA A 139 -3.55 -33.20 -14.04
N PRO A 140 -2.79 -34.29 -14.16
CA PRO A 140 -2.01 -34.83 -13.05
C PRO A 140 -0.88 -33.87 -12.67
N ARG A 141 -0.89 -33.41 -11.41
CA ARG A 141 0.20 -32.66 -10.78
C ARG A 141 0.29 -33.01 -9.30
N LYS A 142 1.46 -32.76 -8.68
CA LYS A 142 1.68 -32.96 -7.25
C LYS A 142 1.39 -31.66 -6.49
N CYS A 143 0.60 -31.75 -5.42
CA CYS A 143 0.26 -30.66 -4.52
C CYS A 143 0.92 -30.84 -3.16
N LEU A 144 1.24 -29.71 -2.52
CA LEU A 144 1.58 -29.69 -1.11
C LEU A 144 0.32 -29.97 -0.29
N GLN A 145 0.50 -30.59 0.88
CA GLN A 145 -0.54 -30.71 1.89
C GLN A 145 -0.21 -29.75 3.01
N ILE A 146 -1.13 -28.84 3.32
CA ILE A 146 -0.93 -27.81 4.35
C ILE A 146 -2.01 -27.86 5.43
N LYS A 147 -1.68 -27.31 6.59
CA LYS A 147 -2.65 -26.98 7.65
C LYS A 147 -2.19 -25.75 8.43
N GLU A 148 -3.12 -25.03 9.04
CA GLU A 148 -2.84 -23.77 9.74
C GLU A 148 -2.69 -23.98 11.26
N SER A 149 -3.39 -24.97 11.82
CA SER A 149 -3.17 -25.52 13.17
C SER A 149 -2.65 -26.96 13.11
N LEU A 150 -2.00 -27.41 14.19
CA LEU A 150 -1.60 -28.81 14.32
C LEU A 150 -2.78 -29.76 14.50
N GLU A 151 -3.93 -29.25 14.93
CA GLU A 151 -5.17 -30.00 15.16
C GLU A 151 -6.05 -30.10 13.91
N ASP A 152 -5.76 -29.29 12.89
CA ASP A 152 -6.53 -29.28 11.64
C ASP A 152 -6.25 -30.52 10.78
N GLU A 153 -7.23 -30.85 9.93
CA GLU A 153 -7.06 -31.81 8.85
C GLU A 153 -6.19 -31.25 7.72
N TRP A 154 -5.51 -32.14 7.00
CA TRP A 154 -4.68 -31.76 5.86
C TRP A 154 -5.53 -31.25 4.69
N THR A 155 -5.12 -30.12 4.12
CA THR A 155 -5.75 -29.52 2.95
C THR A 155 -4.77 -29.45 1.78
N LEU A 156 -5.27 -29.50 0.54
CA LEU A 156 -4.42 -29.40 -0.64
C LEU A 156 -4.10 -27.94 -0.94
N PHE A 157 -2.81 -27.63 -1.03
CA PHE A 157 -2.32 -26.34 -1.46
C PHE A 157 -1.83 -26.43 -2.91
N TYR A 158 -2.51 -25.69 -3.78
CA TYR A 158 -2.35 -25.74 -5.23
C TYR A 158 -1.41 -24.67 -5.77
N GLU A 159 -0.99 -23.73 -4.92
CA GLU A 159 -0.10 -22.62 -5.24
C GLU A 159 1.34 -22.93 -4.81
N ASN A 160 2.27 -22.06 -5.22
CA ASN A 160 3.66 -22.11 -4.78
C ASN A 160 3.87 -21.07 -3.67
N ILE A 161 4.72 -21.40 -2.70
CA ILE A 161 5.19 -20.44 -1.69
C ILE A 161 6.49 -19.84 -2.24
N GLU A 162 6.49 -18.55 -2.52
CA GLU A 162 7.67 -17.85 -3.04
C GLU A 162 8.84 -17.97 -2.05
N GLY A 163 10.03 -18.33 -2.56
CA GLY A 163 11.23 -18.52 -1.75
C GLY A 163 11.29 -19.84 -0.98
N PHE A 164 10.29 -20.72 -1.10
CA PHE A 164 10.30 -22.05 -0.49
C PHE A 164 10.45 -23.15 -1.55
N ASN A 165 11.52 -23.95 -1.42
CA ASN A 165 11.74 -25.14 -2.22
C ASN A 165 11.45 -26.37 -1.36
N TYR A 166 10.41 -27.11 -1.73
CA TYR A 166 9.99 -28.30 -1.00
C TYR A 166 10.95 -29.48 -1.21
N GLU A 167 11.32 -30.17 -0.13
CA GLU A 167 12.03 -31.45 -0.18
C GLU A 167 11.21 -32.56 0.52
N PRO A 168 11.03 -33.74 -0.11
CA PRO A 168 10.32 -34.85 0.52
C PRO A 168 11.02 -35.37 1.78
N GLY A 169 10.24 -35.89 2.74
CA GLY A 169 10.77 -36.52 3.96
C GLY A 169 10.85 -35.58 5.17
N TYR A 170 10.62 -34.28 5.00
CA TYR A 170 10.61 -33.30 6.08
C TYR A 170 9.20 -32.77 6.37
N PHE A 171 8.88 -32.64 7.66
CA PHE A 171 7.73 -31.85 8.10
C PHE A 171 8.19 -30.42 8.32
N TYR A 172 7.55 -29.46 7.64
CA TYR A 172 7.93 -28.04 7.73
C TYR A 172 6.92 -27.27 8.55
N GLN A 173 7.42 -26.31 9.33
CA GLN A 173 6.63 -25.23 9.90
C GLN A 173 7.17 -23.93 9.30
N LEU A 174 6.37 -23.23 8.50
CA LEU A 174 6.75 -21.99 7.85
C LEU A 174 5.91 -20.84 8.41
N LYS A 175 6.54 -19.68 8.60
CA LYS A 175 5.83 -18.41 8.76
C LYS A 175 5.79 -17.73 7.40
N ILE A 176 4.60 -17.56 6.83
CA ILE A 176 4.40 -17.01 5.49
C ILE A 176 3.64 -15.69 5.55
N ALA A 177 3.90 -14.83 4.57
CA ALA A 177 3.23 -13.54 4.39
C ALA A 177 2.26 -13.65 3.20
N GLN A 178 0.96 -13.44 3.44
CA GLN A 178 -0.07 -13.45 2.40
C GLN A 178 -0.56 -12.03 2.12
N LYS A 179 -0.41 -11.56 0.89
CA LYS A 179 -0.98 -10.26 0.48
C LYS A 179 -2.51 -10.38 0.43
N LYS A 180 -3.22 -9.49 1.12
CA LYS A 180 -4.68 -9.40 1.05
C LYS A 180 -5.06 -8.78 -0.30
N ASN A 181 -5.72 -9.55 -1.17
CA ASN A 181 -6.27 -9.06 -2.44
C ASN A 181 -7.48 -8.16 -2.22
#